data_AF-A0A5M9QJX3-F1
#
_entry.id   AF-A0A5M9QJX3-F1
#
_cell.length_a   1.000
_cell.length_b   1.000
_cell.length_c   1.000
_cell.angle_alpha   90.00
_cell.angle_beta   90.00
_cell.angle_gamma   90.00
#
_symmetry.space_group_name_H-M   'P 1'
#
loop_
_entity.id
_entity.type
_entity.pdbx_description
1 polymer ?
#
loop_
_entity_poly.entity_id
_entity_poly.type
_entity_poly.pdbx_seq_one_letter_code
_entity_poly.pdbx_strand_id
1 'polypeptide(L)'
;MMIDQDLFLVCIGGVGFVLVCVLAYMIIKDKDTSKRISRLENAIETIVKEMYKVQKSQQKLEASLASQEFLSTENGESKFNATNDKLIALNKKLIELDKDIDLLRNHYDEKIMSLENRVREYGSFSSSGGDIDEKKIIDMFQNGFSVDSIAKELRIGRGEVEFTLKLANIK
;
A
#
# COMPACT_ATOMS: atom_id res chain seq x y z
N MET A 1 -74.08 -54.20 -28.30
CA MET A 1 -72.89 -54.82 -28.93
C MET A 1 -72.10 -53.83 -29.78
N MET A 2 -72.70 -53.00 -30.65
CA MET A 2 -71.93 -51.97 -31.41
C MET A 2 -71.39 -50.83 -30.52
N ILE A 3 -72.19 -50.34 -29.55
CA ILE A 3 -71.80 -49.24 -28.64
C ILE A 3 -70.59 -49.61 -27.77
N ASP A 4 -70.48 -50.88 -27.32
CA ASP A 4 -69.34 -51.35 -26.53
C ASP A 4 -68.04 -51.38 -27.34
N GLN A 5 -68.12 -51.66 -28.64
CA GLN A 5 -66.97 -51.69 -29.54
C GLN A 5 -66.45 -50.27 -29.83
N ASP A 6 -67.35 -49.31 -30.03
CA ASP A 6 -66.98 -47.89 -30.21
C ASP A 6 -66.36 -47.30 -28.93
N LEU A 7 -66.89 -47.64 -27.75
CA LEU A 7 -66.33 -47.25 -26.46
C LEU A 7 -64.92 -47.83 -26.24
N PHE A 8 -64.70 -49.10 -26.62
CA PHE A 8 -63.40 -49.75 -26.53
C PHE A 8 -62.36 -49.09 -27.46
N LEU A 9 -62.78 -48.64 -28.64
CA LEU A 9 -61.92 -47.98 -29.63
C LEU A 9 -61.50 -46.57 -29.17
N VAL A 10 -62.42 -45.82 -28.53
CA VAL A 10 -62.11 -44.54 -27.89
C VAL A 10 -61.14 -44.70 -26.71
N CYS A 11 -61.32 -45.74 -25.89
CA CYS A 11 -60.40 -46.06 -24.79
C CYS A 11 -58.99 -46.42 -25.32
N ILE A 12 -58.88 -47.25 -26.36
CA ILE A 12 -57.59 -47.58 -27.00
C ILE A 12 -56.93 -46.31 -27.57
N GLY A 13 -57.71 -45.42 -28.20
CA GLY A 13 -57.22 -44.16 -28.75
C GLY A 13 -56.71 -43.21 -27.67
N GLY A 14 -57.42 -43.10 -26.55
CA GLY A 14 -57.01 -42.29 -25.40
C GLY A 14 -55.72 -42.78 -24.77
N VAL A 15 -55.57 -44.09 -24.57
CA VAL A 15 -54.32 -44.69 -24.05
C VAL A 15 -53.16 -44.46 -25.03
N GLY A 16 -53.41 -44.60 -26.35
CA GLY A 16 -52.43 -44.30 -27.39
C GLY A 16 -51.98 -42.84 -27.38
N PHE A 17 -52.91 -41.90 -27.21
CA PHE A 17 -52.62 -40.47 -27.13
C PHE A 17 -51.74 -40.13 -25.91
N VAL A 18 -52.07 -40.69 -24.75
CA VAL A 18 -51.25 -40.51 -23.52
C VAL A 18 -49.84 -41.08 -23.72
N LEU A 19 -49.71 -42.24 -24.36
CA LEU A 19 -48.41 -42.83 -24.70
C LEU A 19 -47.58 -41.91 -25.61
N VAL A 20 -48.19 -41.34 -26.64
CA VAL A 20 -47.53 -40.38 -27.54
C VAL A 20 -47.10 -39.12 -26.78
N CYS A 21 -47.93 -38.61 -25.87
CA CYS A 21 -47.57 -37.46 -25.04
C CYS A 21 -46.37 -37.74 -24.12
N VAL A 22 -46.31 -38.93 -23.51
CA VAL A 22 -45.18 -39.34 -22.66
C VAL A 22 -43.90 -39.47 -23.49
N LEU A 23 -43.98 -40.08 -24.68
CA LEU A 23 -42.84 -40.18 -25.60
C LEU A 23 -42.36 -38.80 -26.06
N ALA A 24 -43.27 -37.89 -26.39
CA ALA A 24 -42.94 -36.52 -26.76
C ALA A 24 -42.24 -35.78 -25.61
N TYR A 25 -42.74 -35.94 -24.37
CA TYR A 25 -42.12 -35.37 -23.18
C TYR A 25 -40.70 -35.91 -22.96
N MET A 26 -40.49 -37.22 -23.15
CA MET A 26 -39.18 -37.85 -23.02
C MET A 26 -38.18 -37.30 -24.04
N ILE A 27 -38.57 -37.15 -25.31
CA ILE A 27 -37.72 -36.59 -26.36
C ILE A 27 -37.30 -35.13 -26.03
N ILE A 28 -38.23 -34.32 -25.54
CA ILE A 28 -37.94 -32.92 -25.16
C ILE A 28 -36.94 -32.90 -23.99
N LYS A 29 -37.17 -33.75 -22.98
CA LYS A 29 -36.32 -33.85 -21.79
C LYS A 29 -34.92 -34.38 -22.10
N ASP A 30 -34.80 -35.33 -23.02
CA ASP A 30 -33.53 -35.87 -23.48
C ASP A 30 -32.73 -34.82 -24.27
N LYS A 31 -33.41 -34.00 -25.08
CA LYS A 31 -32.76 -32.86 -25.78
C LYS A 31 -32.18 -31.85 -24.81
N ASP A 32 -32.87 -31.54 -23.71
CA ASP A 32 -32.36 -30.61 -22.71
C ASP A 32 -31.20 -31.21 -21.89
N THR A 33 -31.25 -32.51 -21.63
CA THR A 33 -30.15 -33.24 -20.97
C THR A 33 -28.91 -33.30 -21.86
N SER A 34 -29.09 -33.60 -23.15
CA SER A 34 -28.02 -33.61 -24.17
C SER A 34 -27.36 -32.23 -24.33
N LYS A 35 -28.14 -31.14 -24.32
CA LYS A 35 -27.59 -29.76 -24.33
C LYS A 35 -26.72 -29.45 -23.12
N ARG A 36 -27.08 -29.96 -21.93
CA ARG A 36 -26.26 -29.79 -20.72
C ARG A 36 -24.95 -30.55 -20.82
N ILE A 37 -24.99 -31.78 -21.33
CA ILE A 37 -23.82 -32.63 -21.56
C ILE A 37 -22.88 -31.98 -22.58
N SER A 38 -23.40 -31.45 -23.69
CA SER A 38 -22.58 -30.75 -24.69
C SER A 38 -21.86 -29.51 -24.13
N ARG A 39 -22.47 -28.78 -23.19
CA ARG A 39 -21.79 -27.67 -22.51
C ARG A 39 -20.67 -28.14 -21.59
N LEU A 40 -20.88 -29.27 -20.91
CA LEU A 40 -19.86 -29.88 -20.06
C LEU A 40 -18.70 -30.43 -20.90
N GLU A 41 -18.99 -31.06 -22.04
CA GLU A 41 -17.98 -31.51 -23.00
C GLU A 41 -17.10 -30.36 -23.48
N ASN A 42 -17.70 -29.23 -23.90
CA ASN A 42 -16.95 -28.05 -24.33
C ASN A 42 -16.10 -27.44 -23.20
N ALA A 43 -16.61 -27.44 -21.96
CA ALA A 43 -15.86 -26.97 -20.80
C ALA A 43 -14.66 -27.88 -20.51
N ILE A 44 -14.86 -29.21 -20.55
CA ILE A 44 -13.80 -30.20 -20.37
C ILE A 44 -12.76 -30.09 -21.49
N GLU A 45 -13.17 -29.94 -22.75
CA GLU A 45 -12.25 -29.77 -23.88
C GLU A 45 -11.39 -28.51 -23.71
N THR A 46 -11.99 -27.41 -23.26
CA THR A 46 -11.26 -26.16 -22.98
C THR A 46 -10.24 -26.37 -21.87
N ILE A 47 -10.62 -27.02 -20.77
CA ILE A 47 -9.73 -27.34 -19.65
C ILE A 47 -8.59 -28.26 -20.09
N VAL A 48 -8.87 -29.30 -20.88
CA VAL A 48 -7.85 -30.21 -21.41
C VAL A 48 -6.88 -29.49 -22.33
N LYS A 49 -7.36 -28.57 -23.16
CA LYS A 49 -6.53 -27.77 -24.06
C LYS A 49 -5.63 -26.80 -23.29
N GLU A 50 -6.16 -26.15 -22.25
CA GLU A 50 -5.38 -25.29 -21.35
C GLU A 50 -4.35 -26.10 -20.57
N MET A 51 -4.73 -27.25 -20.02
CA MET A 51 -3.84 -28.20 -19.35
C MET A 51 -2.69 -28.62 -20.28
N TYR A 52 -3.01 -29.00 -21.52
CA TYR A 52 -2.00 -29.39 -22.51
C TYR A 52 -1.08 -28.22 -22.88
N LYS A 53 -1.61 -27.00 -22.98
CA LYS A 53 -0.82 -25.79 -23.23
C LYS A 53 0.11 -25.47 -22.06
N VAL A 54 -0.37 -25.59 -20.82
CA VAL A 54 0.43 -25.42 -19.60
C VAL A 54 1.51 -26.48 -19.52
N GLN A 55 1.16 -27.76 -19.70
CA GLN A 55 2.11 -28.86 -19.71
C GLN A 55 3.16 -28.70 -20.82
N LYS A 56 2.76 -28.25 -22.01
CA LYS A 56 3.69 -27.95 -23.12
C LYS A 56 4.58 -26.75 -22.81
N SER A 57 4.09 -25.75 -22.08
CA SER A 57 4.91 -24.62 -21.64
C SER A 57 5.92 -25.03 -20.58
N GLN A 58 5.54 -25.91 -19.65
CA GLN A 58 6.46 -26.52 -18.68
C GLN A 58 7.47 -27.40 -19.37
N GLN A 59 7.07 -28.25 -20.31
CA GLN A 59 8.00 -29.09 -21.07
C GLN A 59 8.93 -28.28 -21.97
N LYS A 60 8.48 -27.15 -22.54
CA LYS A 60 9.37 -26.22 -23.27
C LYS A 60 10.32 -25.50 -22.33
N LEU A 61 9.88 -25.14 -21.14
CA LEU A 61 10.72 -24.54 -20.11
C LEU A 61 11.75 -25.55 -19.63
N GLU A 62 11.36 -26.78 -19.33
CA GLU A 62 12.22 -27.91 -18.99
C GLU A 62 13.14 -28.31 -20.14
N ALA A 63 12.71 -28.29 -21.39
CA ALA A 63 13.59 -28.54 -22.54
C ALA A 63 14.57 -27.39 -22.77
N SER A 64 14.16 -26.14 -22.51
CA SER A 64 15.06 -24.98 -22.53
C SER A 64 16.05 -25.07 -21.37
N LEU A 65 15.60 -25.47 -20.18
CA LEU A 65 16.42 -25.72 -19.01
C LEU A 65 17.34 -26.92 -19.23
N ALA A 66 16.91 -28.01 -19.86
CA ALA A 66 17.72 -29.19 -20.17
C ALA A 66 18.73 -28.90 -21.28
N SER A 67 18.39 -28.08 -22.27
CA SER A 67 19.37 -27.58 -23.26
C SER A 67 20.38 -26.61 -22.64
N GLN A 68 19.93 -25.82 -21.65
CA GLN A 68 20.79 -24.94 -20.87
C GLN A 68 21.63 -25.72 -19.84
N GLU A 69 21.10 -26.82 -19.30
CA GLU A 69 21.72 -27.71 -18.31
C GLU A 69 22.68 -28.67 -18.98
N PHE A 70 22.43 -29.15 -20.20
CA PHE A 70 23.42 -29.88 -21.01
C PHE A 70 24.63 -29.01 -21.35
N LEU A 71 24.42 -27.70 -21.58
CA LEU A 71 25.50 -26.70 -21.67
C LEU A 71 26.07 -26.29 -20.30
N SER A 72 25.39 -26.65 -19.19
CA SER A 72 25.80 -26.35 -17.82
C SER A 72 26.21 -27.59 -17.03
N THR A 73 26.28 -28.81 -17.57
CA THR A 73 26.76 -29.96 -16.78
C THR A 73 28.25 -29.83 -16.46
N GLU A 74 28.97 -28.95 -17.17
CA GLU A 74 30.32 -28.50 -16.77
C GLU A 74 30.29 -27.27 -15.82
N ASN A 75 29.15 -26.57 -15.66
CA ASN A 75 29.04 -25.23 -15.03
C ASN A 75 27.75 -24.99 -14.20
N GLY A 76 27.06 -26.03 -13.75
CA GLY A 76 25.65 -25.97 -13.33
C GLY A 76 25.47 -25.97 -11.82
N GLU A 77 26.32 -26.72 -11.12
CA GLU A 77 26.43 -26.63 -9.66
C GLU A 77 26.86 -25.23 -9.21
N SER A 78 27.64 -24.52 -10.04
CA SER A 78 28.06 -23.15 -9.75
C SER A 78 26.94 -22.13 -9.89
N LYS A 79 25.94 -22.34 -10.77
CA LYS A 79 24.82 -21.39 -10.94
C LYS A 79 23.74 -21.54 -9.89
N PHE A 80 23.38 -22.75 -9.49
CA PHE A 80 22.39 -22.95 -8.43
C PHE A 80 22.92 -22.42 -7.08
N ASN A 81 24.20 -22.72 -6.77
CA ASN A 81 24.90 -22.10 -5.65
C ASN A 81 25.04 -20.57 -5.82
N ALA A 82 25.33 -20.05 -7.01
CA ALA A 82 25.38 -18.60 -7.23
C ALA A 82 24.03 -17.90 -7.03
N THR A 83 22.90 -18.52 -7.36
CA THR A 83 21.57 -17.96 -7.04
C THR A 83 21.29 -18.00 -5.54
N ASN A 84 21.66 -19.08 -4.85
CA ASN A 84 21.50 -19.20 -3.41
C ASN A 84 22.42 -18.21 -2.66
N ASP A 85 23.68 -18.08 -3.08
CA ASP A 85 24.65 -17.13 -2.54
C ASP A 85 24.23 -15.67 -2.81
N LYS A 86 23.63 -15.38 -3.97
CA LYS A 86 23.01 -14.08 -4.24
C LYS A 86 21.83 -13.81 -3.32
N LEU A 87 21.01 -14.82 -3.02
CA LEU A 87 19.89 -14.69 -2.08
C LEU A 87 20.39 -14.42 -0.65
N ILE A 88 21.44 -15.11 -0.22
CA ILE A 88 22.09 -14.91 1.07
C ILE A 88 22.75 -13.52 1.14
N ALA A 89 23.43 -13.10 0.08
CA ALA A 89 24.02 -11.77 -0.03
C ALA A 89 22.96 -10.66 0.00
N LEU A 90 21.80 -10.87 -0.61
CA LEU A 90 20.68 -9.92 -0.54
C LEU A 90 20.11 -9.81 0.87
N ASN A 91 19.92 -10.93 1.57
CA ASN A 91 19.49 -10.92 2.97
C ASN A 91 20.50 -10.20 3.88
N LYS A 92 21.79 -10.46 3.67
CA LYS A 92 22.86 -9.76 4.42
C LYS A 92 22.86 -8.26 4.16
N LYS A 93 22.69 -7.84 2.91
CA LYS A 93 22.56 -6.41 2.55
C LYS A 93 21.29 -5.78 3.14
N LEU A 94 20.20 -6.53 3.26
CA LEU A 94 18.97 -6.03 3.88
C LEU A 94 19.17 -5.78 5.38
N ILE A 95 19.87 -6.69 6.07
CA ILE A 95 20.24 -6.55 7.48
C ILE A 95 21.22 -5.38 7.69
N GLU A 96 22.14 -5.17 6.77
CA GLU A 96 23.07 -4.04 6.79
C GLU A 96 22.34 -2.72 6.55
N LEU A 97 21.38 -2.68 5.62
CA LEU A 97 20.53 -1.52 5.37
C LEU A 97 19.64 -1.17 6.56
N ASP A 98 19.13 -2.17 7.27
CA ASP A 98 18.34 -1.98 8.50
C ASP A 98 19.18 -1.32 9.60
N LYS A 99 20.44 -1.76 9.75
CA LYS A 99 21.40 -1.11 10.66
C LYS A 99 21.77 0.31 10.22
N ASP A 100 21.94 0.54 8.93
CA ASP A 100 22.21 1.88 8.39
C ASP A 100 21.01 2.83 8.62
N ILE A 101 19.77 2.32 8.51
CA ILE A 101 18.56 3.08 8.85
C ILE A 101 18.53 3.44 10.34
N ASP A 102 18.84 2.49 11.22
CA ASP A 102 18.90 2.75 12.66
C ASP A 102 19.99 3.77 13.02
N LEU A 103 21.17 3.66 12.41
CA LEU A 103 22.25 4.64 12.57
C LEU A 103 21.85 6.02 12.04
N LEU A 104 21.17 6.07 10.89
CA LEU A 104 20.70 7.31 10.29
C LEU A 104 19.65 7.98 11.19
N ARG A 105 18.71 7.20 11.74
CA ARG A 105 17.74 7.67 12.71
C ARG A 105 18.42 8.26 13.94
N ASN A 106 19.38 7.55 14.53
CA ASN A 106 20.13 8.04 15.69
C ASN A 106 20.92 9.32 15.37
N HIS A 107 21.54 9.41 14.19
CA HIS A 107 22.25 10.63 13.76
C HIS A 107 21.29 11.81 13.57
N TYR A 108 20.10 11.59 13.01
CA TYR A 108 19.09 12.64 12.89
C TYR A 108 18.51 13.04 14.25
N ASP A 109 18.29 12.10 15.16
CA ASP A 109 17.84 12.40 16.53
C ASP A 109 18.89 13.24 17.28
N GLU A 110 20.19 12.93 17.14
CA GLU A 110 21.28 13.74 17.72
C GLU A 110 21.35 15.13 17.08
N LYS A 111 21.19 15.23 15.76
CA LYS A 111 21.13 16.51 15.05
C LYS A 111 19.93 17.33 15.49
N ILE A 112 18.75 16.73 15.63
CA ILE A 112 17.53 17.37 16.13
C ILE A 112 17.78 17.86 17.55
N MET A 113 18.32 17.02 18.44
CA MET A 113 18.64 17.40 19.82
C MET A 113 19.66 18.56 19.86
N SER A 114 20.65 18.56 18.97
CA SER A 114 21.61 19.66 18.84
C SER A 114 20.96 20.94 18.32
N LEU A 115 20.00 20.83 17.40
CA LEU A 115 19.21 21.95 16.91
C LEU A 115 18.28 22.48 18.00
N GLU A 116 17.61 21.61 18.75
CA GLU A 116 16.76 21.98 19.87
C GLU A 116 17.58 22.69 20.95
N ASN A 117 18.77 22.20 21.28
CA ASN A 117 19.66 22.87 22.22
C ASN A 117 20.13 24.23 21.70
N ARG A 118 20.52 24.33 20.42
CA ARG A 118 20.87 25.62 19.81
C ARG A 118 19.69 26.57 19.78
N VAL A 119 18.50 26.10 19.39
CA VAL A 119 17.26 26.89 19.37
C VAL A 119 16.83 27.28 20.78
N ARG A 120 17.06 26.44 21.78
CA ARG A 120 16.82 26.77 23.20
C ARG A 120 17.79 27.83 23.69
N GLU A 121 19.05 27.75 23.29
CA GLU A 121 20.06 28.76 23.56
C GLU A 121 19.70 30.09 22.86
N TYR A 122 19.36 30.07 21.57
CA TYR A 122 18.85 31.24 20.84
C TYR A 122 17.50 31.75 21.35
N GLY A 123 16.62 30.88 21.83
CA GLY A 123 15.36 31.22 22.48
C GLY A 123 15.60 31.92 23.82
N SER A 124 16.66 31.52 24.52
CA SER A 124 17.14 32.22 25.71
C SER A 124 17.78 33.58 25.35
N PHE A 125 18.39 33.71 24.17
CA PHE A 125 18.86 34.99 23.61
C PHE A 125 17.77 35.84 22.95
N SER A 126 16.56 35.32 22.69
CA SER A 126 15.42 36.17 22.29
C SER A 126 14.94 37.10 23.41
N SER A 127 15.46 36.91 24.64
CA SER A 127 15.37 37.87 25.73
C SER A 127 16.48 38.95 25.72
N SER A 128 17.42 38.92 24.77
CA SER A 128 18.51 39.89 24.65
C SER A 128 18.14 41.14 23.82
N GLY A 129 16.84 41.40 23.65
CA GLY A 129 16.36 42.72 23.23
C GLY A 129 16.44 43.76 24.37
N GLY A 130 16.49 43.34 25.64
CA GLY A 130 16.32 44.26 26.79
C GLY A 130 17.57 45.02 27.24
N ASP A 131 18.76 44.44 27.16
CA ASP A 131 19.97 45.03 27.79
C ASP A 131 20.49 46.29 27.08
N ILE A 132 20.39 46.32 25.75
CA ILE A 132 20.81 47.49 24.95
C ILE A 132 19.78 48.62 25.08
N ASP A 133 18.49 48.27 25.18
CA ASP A 133 17.41 49.24 25.31
C ASP A 133 17.37 49.85 26.71
N GLU A 134 17.71 49.12 27.78
CA GLU A 134 17.75 49.65 29.15
C GLU A 134 18.71 50.85 29.32
N LYS A 135 19.96 50.71 28.87
CA LYS A 135 20.94 51.81 28.96
C LYS A 135 20.51 53.03 28.16
N LYS A 136 19.88 52.80 27.02
CA LYS A 136 19.40 53.87 26.12
C LYS A 136 18.16 54.58 26.67
N ILE A 137 17.27 53.85 27.34
CA ILE A 137 16.13 54.41 28.08
C ILE A 137 16.63 55.35 29.19
N ILE A 138 17.62 54.91 29.97
CA ILE A 138 18.20 55.70 31.07
C ILE A 138 18.85 56.98 30.54
N ASP A 139 19.65 56.89 29.47
CA ASP A 139 20.31 58.05 28.86
C ASP A 139 19.31 59.05 28.29
N MET A 140 18.29 58.61 27.55
CA MET A 140 17.24 59.51 27.04
C MET A 140 16.46 60.17 28.19
N PHE A 141 16.18 59.45 29.28
CA PHE A 141 15.48 60.05 30.42
C PHE A 141 16.34 61.10 31.14
N GLN A 142 17.64 60.84 31.32
CA GLN A 142 18.59 61.81 31.88
C GLN A 142 18.75 63.05 30.99
N ASN A 143 18.64 62.90 29.67
CA ASN A 143 18.62 63.99 28.71
C ASN A 143 17.28 64.78 28.68
N GLY A 144 16.32 64.46 29.56
CA GLY A 144 15.08 65.21 29.75
C GLY A 144 13.91 64.78 28.88
N PHE A 145 13.99 63.64 28.20
CA PHE A 145 12.89 63.11 27.40
C PHE A 145 11.78 62.51 28.28
N SER A 146 10.52 62.70 27.87
CA SER A 146 9.36 62.12 28.57
C SER A 146 9.24 60.61 28.32
N VAL A 147 8.63 59.88 29.27
CA VAL A 147 8.40 58.42 29.17
C VAL A 147 7.67 58.05 27.88
N ASP A 148 6.65 58.83 27.50
CA ASP A 148 5.88 58.60 26.27
C ASP A 148 6.72 58.84 24.99
N SER A 149 7.66 59.79 25.03
CA SER A 149 8.60 60.04 23.92
C SER A 149 9.59 58.89 23.73
N ILE A 150 10.14 58.37 24.83
CA ILE A 150 11.10 57.26 24.83
C ILE A 150 10.42 55.97 24.32
N ALA A 151 9.20 55.69 24.79
CA ALA A 151 8.41 54.54 24.36
C ALA A 151 8.16 54.56 22.85
N LYS A 152 7.86 55.73 22.28
CA LYS A 152 7.61 55.90 20.85
C LYS A 152 8.88 55.76 20.01
N GLU A 153 10.00 56.30 20.49
CA GLU A 153 11.29 56.28 19.79
C GLU A 153 11.91 54.88 19.76
N LEU A 154 11.85 54.16 20.89
CA LEU A 154 12.38 52.80 21.01
C LEU A 154 11.37 51.72 20.60
N ARG A 155 10.13 52.10 20.26
CA ARG A 155 9.02 51.19 19.91
C ARG A 155 8.71 50.14 20.98
N ILE A 156 8.90 50.51 22.23
CA ILE A 156 8.66 49.68 23.42
C ILE A 156 7.43 50.18 24.18
N GLY A 157 6.84 49.33 25.00
CA GLY A 157 5.66 49.69 25.78
C GLY A 157 5.98 50.76 26.83
N ARG A 158 5.05 51.70 27.06
CA ARG A 158 5.19 52.68 28.16
C ARG A 158 5.48 52.02 29.50
N GLY A 159 4.83 50.89 29.78
CA GLY A 159 5.04 50.13 31.01
C GLY A 159 6.46 49.56 31.15
N GLU A 160 7.12 49.25 30.04
CA GLU A 160 8.51 48.75 30.02
C GLU A 160 9.49 49.88 30.36
N VAL A 161 9.30 51.07 29.78
CA VAL A 161 10.09 52.27 30.12
C VAL A 161 9.96 52.64 31.60
N GLU A 162 8.73 52.66 32.13
CA GLU A 162 8.51 52.95 33.56
C GLU A 162 9.11 51.90 34.49
N PHE A 163 9.09 50.63 34.08
CA PHE A 163 9.68 49.53 34.85
C PHE A 163 11.21 49.62 34.89
N THR A 164 11.84 49.87 33.74
CA THR A 164 13.30 50.07 33.64
C THR A 164 13.78 51.26 34.47
N LEU A 165 13.09 52.40 34.41
CA LEU A 165 13.47 53.59 35.20
C LEU A 165 13.37 53.35 36.72
N LYS A 166 12.39 52.54 37.16
CA LYS A 166 12.24 52.13 38.56
C LYS A 166 13.34 51.17 39.00
N LEU A 167 13.72 50.21 38.14
CA LEU A 167 14.84 49.31 38.40
C LEU A 167 16.18 50.05 38.52
N ALA A 168 16.37 51.07 37.67
CA ALA A 168 17.56 51.91 37.69
C ALA A 168 17.62 52.89 38.90
N ASN A 169 16.60 52.94 39.75
CA ASN A 169 16.49 53.85 40.90
C ASN A 169 16.51 55.34 40.54
N ILE A 170 16.07 55.69 39.33
CA ILE A 170 16.07 57.09 38.83
C ILE A 170 14.70 57.75 39.09
N LYS A 171 13.72 56.97 39.57
CA LYS A 171 12.45 57.46 40.13
C LYS A 171 11.82 56.48 41.09
#